data_AF-A0AAE3ZX04-F1
#
_entry.id   AF-A0AAE3ZX04-F1
#
_cell.length_a   1.000
_cell.length_b   1.000
_cell.length_c   1.000
_cell.angle_alpha   90.00
_cell.angle_beta   90.00
_cell.angle_gamma   90.00
#
_symmetry.space_group_name_H-M   'P 1'
#
loop_
_entity.id
_entity.type
_entity.pdbx_description
1 polymer ?
#
loop_
_entity_poly.entity_id
_entity_poly.type
_entity_poly.pdbx_seq_one_letter_code
_entity_poly.pdbx_strand_id
1 'polypeptide(L)' 'MRLRAVESLDFTQLEDHTLITTEELARFLRIDPSSVRRWRTGRPQQGPPFIPMSDRVIMYQVADVRQWLASKRVVPEAA' A
#
# COMPACT_ATOMS: atom_id res chain seq x y z
N MET A 1 -16.85 4.91 28.82
CA MET A 1 -16.22 3.67 28.31
C MET A 1 -15.04 4.06 27.43
N ARG A 2 -13.82 3.61 27.77
CA ARG A 2 -12.60 3.84 26.97
C ARG A 2 -12.72 3.10 25.64
N LEU A 3 -13.01 3.82 24.55
CA LEU A 3 -12.67 3.33 23.21
C LEU A 3 -11.16 3.49 23.08
N ARG A 4 -10.48 2.34 23.03
CA ARG A 4 -9.03 2.22 22.90
C ARG A 4 -8.56 3.07 21.72
N ALA A 5 -7.58 3.94 21.96
CA ALA A 5 -6.66 4.39 20.93
C ALA A 5 -5.94 3.15 20.40
N VAL A 6 -6.44 2.56 19.32
CA VAL A 6 -5.76 1.49 18.60
C VAL A 6 -4.93 2.16 17.53
N GLU A 7 -3.70 2.45 17.93
CA GLU A 7 -2.49 2.64 17.13
C GLU A 7 -2.70 2.90 15.65
N SER A 8 -2.72 4.18 15.30
CA SER A 8 -2.31 4.63 13.98
C SER A 8 -0.85 4.22 13.79
N LEU A 9 -0.62 3.04 13.22
CA LEU A 9 0.64 2.76 12.54
C LEU A 9 0.76 3.83 11.46
N ASP A 10 1.65 4.79 11.68
CA ASP A 10 1.95 5.82 10.71
C ASP A 10 2.80 5.17 9.62
N PHE A 11 2.29 5.16 8.39
CA PHE A 11 3.00 4.61 7.23
C PHE A 11 4.38 5.27 7.03
N THR A 12 4.55 6.50 7.52
CA THR A 12 5.83 7.22 7.49
C THR A 12 6.88 6.66 8.46
N GLN A 13 6.45 5.96 9.52
CA GLN A 13 7.33 5.39 10.54
C GLN A 13 7.75 3.94 10.24
N LEU A 14 7.13 3.29 9.26
CA LEU A 14 7.52 1.93 8.88
C LEU A 14 8.89 1.93 8.20
N GLU A 15 9.70 0.93 8.54
CA GLU A 15 11.00 0.72 7.91
C GLU A 15 10.83 0.17 6.49
N ASP A 16 11.72 0.53 5.57
CA ASP A 16 11.59 0.20 4.15
C ASP A 16 11.49 -1.31 3.87
N HIS A 17 12.18 -2.14 4.66
CA HIS A 17 12.17 -3.59 4.49
C HIS A 17 10.92 -4.27 5.08
N THR A 18 10.06 -3.52 5.78
CA THR A 18 8.83 -4.04 6.38
C THR A 18 7.88 -4.53 5.30
N LEU A 19 7.30 -5.71 5.51
CA LEU A 19 6.26 -6.26 4.67
C LEU A 19 4.89 -5.95 5.25
N ILE A 20 3.98 -5.45 4.41
CA ILE A 20 2.60 -5.15 4.78
C ILE A 20 1.61 -5.90 3.89
N THR A 21 0.45 -6.21 4.46
CA THR A 21 -0.65 -6.89 3.79
C THR A 21 -1.41 -5.96 2.83
N THR A 22 -2.31 -6.54 2.05
CA THR A 22 -3.23 -5.78 1.18
C THR A 22 -4.14 -4.86 2.01
N GLU A 23 -4.61 -5.35 3.16
CA GLU A 23 -5.52 -4.66 4.05
C GLU A 23 -4.83 -3.49 4.75
N GLU A 24 -3.56 -3.65 5.14
CA GLU A 24 -2.74 -2.56 5.69
C GLU A 24 -2.43 -1.50 4.64
N LEU A 25 -1.99 -1.90 3.44
CA LEU A 25 -1.77 -0.97 2.34
C LEU A 25 -3.03 -0.16 2.02
N ALA A 26 -4.18 -0.83 1.92
CA ALA A 26 -5.45 -0.19 1.68
C ALA A 26 -5.82 0.81 2.79
N ARG A 27 -5.57 0.46 4.05
CA ARG A 27 -5.77 1.35 5.20
C ARG A 27 -4.87 2.58 5.13
N PHE A 28 -3.59 2.41 4.79
CA PHE A 28 -2.64 3.52 4.66
C PHE A 28 -3.03 4.48 3.52
N LEU A 29 -3.44 3.93 2.37
CA LEU A 29 -3.90 4.71 1.23
C LEU A 29 -5.33 5.23 1.38
N ARG A 30 -6.05 4.83 2.44
CA ARG A 30 -7.46 5.15 2.71
C ARG A 30 -8.39 4.77 1.54
N ILE A 31 -8.14 3.62 0.94
CA ILE A 31 -8.97 3.04 -0.14
C ILE A 31 -9.51 1.68 0.29
N ASP A 32 -10.51 1.20 -0.46
CA ASP A 32 -11.04 -0.14 -0.22
C ASP A 32 -10.02 -1.23 -0.64
N PRO A 33 -9.81 -2.29 0.15
CA PRO A 33 -8.91 -3.39 -0.20
C PRO A 33 -9.23 -4.06 -1.55
N SER A 34 -10.50 -4.06 -1.98
CA SER A 34 -10.89 -4.56 -3.31
C SER A 34 -10.27 -3.72 -4.43
N SER A 35 -10.05 -2.42 -4.23
CA SER A 35 -9.37 -1.56 -5.22
C SER A 35 -7.92 -1.96 -5.40
N VAL A 36 -7.21 -2.25 -4.29
CA VAL A 36 -5.83 -2.78 -4.34
C VAL A 36 -5.79 -4.14 -5.05
N ARG A 37 -6.75 -5.02 -4.76
CA ARG A 37 -6.88 -6.33 -5.45
C ARG A 37 -7.10 -6.13 -6.96
N ARG A 38 -8.00 -5.21 -7.35
CA ARG A 38 -8.27 -4.88 -8.76
C ARG A 38 -7.04 -4.33 -9.47
N TRP A 39 -6.20 -3.52 -8.82
CA TRP A 39 -4.96 -3.04 -9.43
C TRP A 39 -4.05 -4.19 -9.85
N ARG A 40 -3.87 -5.20 -8.98
CA ARG A 40 -3.05 -6.37 -9.29
C ARG A 40 -3.61 -7.23 -10.42
N THR A 41 -4.93 -7.35 -10.53
CA THR A 41 -5.57 -8.21 -11.55
C THR A 41 -5.97 -7.47 -12.82
N GLY A 42 -5.88 -6.14 -12.82
CA GLY A 42 -6.22 -5.29 -13.94
C GLY A 42 -5.31 -5.49 -15.14
N ARG A 43 -5.80 -5.13 -16.32
CA ARG A 43 -5.00 -5.08 -17.56
C ARG A 43 -5.12 -3.68 -18.15
N PRO A 44 -4.04 -2.88 -18.20
CA PRO A 44 -2.69 -3.19 -17.69
C PRO A 44 -2.67 -3.34 -16.15
N GLN A 45 -1.69 -4.10 -15.66
CA GLN A 45 -1.49 -4.28 -14.22
C GLN A 45 -1.06 -2.94 -13.60
N GLN A 46 -1.61 -2.63 -12.43
CA GLN A 46 -1.40 -1.37 -11.72
C GLN A 46 -0.99 -1.64 -10.27
N GLY A 47 -0.59 -0.57 -9.58
CA GLY A 47 -0.22 -0.60 -8.16
C GLY A 47 1.28 -0.79 -7.92
N PRO A 48 1.68 -0.82 -6.64
CA PRO A 48 3.05 -1.09 -6.26
C PRO A 48 3.44 -2.56 -6.53
N PRO A 49 4.74 -2.86 -6.68
CA PRO A 49 5.25 -4.23 -6.68
C PRO A 49 4.71 -5.06 -5.51
N PHE A 50 4.43 -6.33 -5.74
CA PHE A 50 3.84 -7.22 -4.74
C PHE A 50 4.56 -8.57 -4.72
N ILE A 51 4.57 -9.19 -3.55
CA ILE A 51 5.23 -10.47 -3.29
C ILE A 51 4.13 -11.51 -3.01
N PRO A 52 3.92 -12.49 -3.90
CA PRO A 52 3.04 -13.62 -3.61
C PRO A 52 3.73 -14.56 -2.63
N MET A 53 3.26 -14.58 -1.38
CA MET A 53 3.73 -15.53 -0.36
C MET A 53 3.03 -16.88 -0.49
N SER A 54 1.78 -16.87 -0.96
CA SER A 54 0.97 -18.04 -1.31
C SER A 54 -0.17 -17.64 -2.24
N ASP A 55 -1.01 -18.59 -2.66
CA ASP A 55 -2.19 -18.35 -3.50
C ASP A 55 -3.15 -17.27 -2.95
N ARG A 56 -3.19 -17.09 -1.63
CA ARG A 56 -4.12 -16.16 -0.95
C ARG A 56 -3.42 -15.02 -0.22
N VAL A 57 -2.12 -15.10 0.00
CA VAL A 57 -1.35 -14.14 0.80
C VAL A 57 -0.44 -13.35 -0.12
N ILE A 58 -0.76 -12.06 -0.25
CA ILE A 58 0.04 -11.10 -1.01
C ILE A 58 0.53 -10.02 -0.05
N MET A 59 1.84 -9.78 -0.08
CA MET A 59 2.51 -8.77 0.72
C MET A 59 3.10 -7.68 -0.19
N TYR A 60 3.42 -6.55 0.41
CA TYR A 60 4.06 -5.41 -0.22
C TYR A 60 5.22 -4.97 0.65
N GLN A 61 6.37 -4.70 0.05
CA GLN A 61 7.48 -4.06 0.77
C GLN A 61 7.22 -2.55 0.86
N VAL A 62 7.45 -1.95 2.02
CA VAL A 62 7.20 -0.51 2.23
C VAL A 62 8.02 0.35 1.27
N ALA A 63 9.29 -0.01 1.00
CA ALA A 63 10.13 0.67 0.02
C ALA A 63 9.49 0.74 -1.38
N ASP A 64 8.99 -0.40 -1.87
CA ASP A 64 8.34 -0.51 -3.17
C ASP A 64 7.08 0.36 -3.27
N VAL A 65 6.28 0.39 -2.20
CA VAL A 65 5.09 1.24 -2.12
C VAL A 65 5.47 2.72 -2.18
N ARG A 66 6.51 3.13 -1.44
CA ARG A 66 7.00 4.52 -1.45
C ARG A 66 7.53 4.91 -2.83
N GLN A 67 8.32 4.06 -3.47
CA GLN A 67 8.85 4.30 -4.80
C GLN A 67 7.71 4.41 -5.83
N TRP A 68 6.71 3.54 -5.75
CA TRP A 68 5.54 3.60 -6.62
C TRP A 68 4.75 4.90 -6.44
N LEU A 69 4.48 5.32 -5.20
CA LEU A 69 3.82 6.60 -4.93
C LEU A 69 4.63 7.79 -5.47
N ALA A 70 5.95 7.77 -5.31
CA ALA A 70 6.83 8.79 -5.86
C ALA A 70 6.76 8.83 -7.40
N SER A 71 6.71 7.68 -8.06
CA SER A 71 6.59 7.59 -9.53
C SER A 71 5.26 8.14 -10.08
N LYS A 72 4.20 8.14 -9.25
CA LYS A 72 2.86 8.64 -9.59
C LYS A 72 2.64 10.08 -9.17
N ARG A 73 3.57 10.66 -8.41
CA ARG A 73 3.45 12.03 -7.89
C ARG A 73 3.52 13.01 -9.06
N VAL A 74 2.47 13.79 -9.22
CA VAL A 74 2.44 14.94 -10.13
C VAL A 74 2.69 16.20 -9.29
N VAL A 75 3.65 17.03 -9.71
CA VAL A 75 3.92 18.34 -9.10
C VAL A 75 3.29 19.40 -10.01
N PRO A 76 2.22 20.10 -9.58
CA PRO A 76 1.44 20.99 -10.45
C PRO A 76 2.24 22.11 -11.12
N GLU A 77 3.32 22.59 -10.50
CA GLU A 77 4.14 23.69 -11.02
C GLU A 77 5.16 23.25 -12.08
N ALA A 78 5.30 21.95 -12.33
CA ALA A 78 6.25 21.37 -13.27
C ALA A 78 5.59 20.73 -14.50
N ALA A 79 4.29 20.97 -14.72
CA ALA A 79 3.49 20.40 -15.80
C ALA A 79 3.12 21.44 -16.87
#